data_AF-A0AAD8MG44-F1
#
_entry.id   AF-A0AAD8MG44-F1
#
_cell.length_a   1.000
_cell.length_b   1.000
_cell.length_c   1.000
_cell.angle_alpha   90.00
_cell.angle_beta   90.00
_cell.angle_gamma   90.00
#
_symmetry.space_group_name_H-M   'P 1'
#
loop_
_entity.id
_entity.type
_entity.pdbx_description
1 polymer ?
#
loop_
_entity_poly.entity_id
_entity_poly.type
_entity_poly.pdbx_seq_one_letter_code
_entity_poly.pdbx_strand_id
1 'polypeptide(L)'
;MANSLLSLLILLSAIFFITAQQKGYGVGIFVAGLALNKTVVWTANRNITLVSDDSDSNLAQFPVDASDADSHPYWETGTSAENVVNVTRNLDPDGHLFLLNNSGTFVKKLTGGFSEEQRLYLMKIDPDGILRLHSLSLDKKENSSSIVWASSVNRCDPKGICRLNGYCTLYDTEPKCECPPGFDYVSPGNWTAGCKRNTNSCKNKEQWNQYSMRRLETTWWKNDPYSVFTVKLKDECETACLEDCNCEAAIFTDGECRKQRFPLRYGFRSLTYSNIAHIKWASQESQKEGPNDDKTKKKE
;
A
#
# COMPACT_ATOMS: atom_id res chain seq x y z
N MET A 1 -20.04 16.35 55.66
CA MET A 1 -18.80 16.60 54.89
C MET A 1 -17.88 15.42 55.15
N ALA A 2 -17.44 14.58 54.23
CA ALA A 2 -17.57 14.52 52.79
C ALA A 2 -17.55 13.03 52.40
N ASN A 3 -18.62 12.56 51.76
CA ASN A 3 -18.67 11.27 51.07
C ASN A 3 -19.08 11.60 49.63
N SER A 4 -18.08 11.88 48.79
CA SER A 4 -18.22 12.05 47.33
C SER A 4 -16.83 12.29 46.76
N LEU A 5 -16.09 11.21 46.44
CA LEU A 5 -14.97 11.19 45.48
C LEU A 5 -14.30 9.80 45.33
N LEU A 6 -14.94 8.71 45.75
CA LEU A 6 -14.47 7.34 45.49
C LEU A 6 -15.02 6.76 44.17
N SER A 7 -15.32 7.62 43.20
CA SER A 7 -15.91 7.21 41.92
C SER A 7 -15.37 8.06 40.77
N LEU A 8 -14.06 8.32 40.71
CA LEU A 8 -13.47 8.97 39.54
C LEU A 8 -11.94 8.86 39.46
N LEU A 9 -11.36 7.67 39.36
CA LEU A 9 -9.96 7.50 38.86
C LEU A 9 -9.65 6.03 38.51
N ILE A 10 -10.58 5.36 37.83
CA ILE A 10 -10.25 4.32 36.84
C ILE A 10 -10.28 5.05 35.49
N LEU A 11 -9.32 5.94 35.29
CA LEU A 11 -9.13 6.62 34.02
C LEU A 11 -8.20 5.73 33.19
N LEU A 12 -8.81 5.04 32.21
CA LEU A 12 -8.14 4.39 31.10
C LEU A 12 -7.03 5.32 30.55
N SER A 13 -5.78 5.03 30.83
CA SER A 13 -4.66 5.56 30.06
C SER A 13 -4.41 4.65 28.85
N ALA A 14 -5.40 4.53 27.98
CA ALA A 14 -5.15 4.24 26.58
C ALA A 14 -4.63 5.55 25.98
N ILE A 15 -3.34 5.63 25.70
CA ILE A 15 -2.77 6.82 25.07
C ILE A 15 -3.17 6.78 23.58
N PHE A 16 -4.18 7.57 23.23
CA PHE A 16 -4.62 7.80 21.86
C PHE A 16 -3.71 8.85 21.22
N PHE A 17 -2.95 8.49 20.19
CA PHE A 17 -2.34 9.48 19.32
C PHE A 17 -3.19 9.68 18.07
N ILE A 18 -3.78 10.87 17.95
CA ILE A 18 -4.43 11.36 16.73
C ILE A 18 -3.43 12.33 16.10
N THR A 19 -2.92 12.02 14.92
CA THR A 19 -2.39 13.06 14.03
C THR A 19 -3.33 13.18 12.84
N ALA A 20 -3.87 14.39 12.69
CA ALA A 20 -4.72 14.75 11.57
C ALA A 20 -3.84 14.96 10.35
N GLN A 21 -3.98 14.10 9.34
CA GLN A 21 -4.14 14.44 7.91
C GLN A 21 -4.25 13.13 7.08
N GLN A 22 -5.50 12.81 6.72
CA GLN A 22 -5.98 11.92 5.65
C GLN A 22 -5.79 10.38 5.74
N LYS A 23 -6.85 9.74 6.27
CA LYS A 23 -7.46 8.42 5.95
C LYS A 23 -6.64 7.13 6.20
N GLY A 24 -6.53 6.75 7.48
CA GLY A 24 -6.28 5.40 7.99
C GLY A 24 -5.71 5.43 9.42
N TYR A 25 -6.19 4.59 10.34
CA TYR A 25 -5.71 4.54 11.73
C TYR A 25 -5.53 3.08 12.18
N GLY A 26 -4.43 2.78 12.88
CA GLY A 26 -4.24 1.54 13.63
C GLY A 26 -4.26 1.82 15.14
N VAL A 27 -4.82 0.90 15.92
CA VAL A 27 -4.90 1.01 17.39
C VAL A 27 -3.91 0.04 18.02
N GLY A 28 -2.91 0.55 18.73
CA GLY A 28 -2.13 -0.23 19.69
C GLY A 28 -2.73 -0.05 21.08
N ILE A 29 -3.27 -1.12 21.67
CA ILE A 29 -3.78 -1.08 23.05
C ILE A 29 -2.67 -1.59 23.97
N PHE A 30 -2.20 -0.74 24.88
CA PHE A 30 -1.34 -1.12 25.99
C PHE A 30 -2.20 -1.23 27.23
N VAL A 31 -2.28 -2.41 27.84
CA VAL A 31 -2.92 -2.58 29.15
C VAL A 31 -1.85 -2.40 30.22
N ALA A 32 -1.67 -1.16 30.69
CA ALA A 32 -0.83 -0.88 31.84
C ALA A 32 -1.54 -1.36 33.12
N GLY A 33 -0.86 -2.17 33.95
CA GLY A 33 -1.34 -2.56 35.28
C GLY A 33 -1.75 -4.02 35.46
N LEU A 34 -1.61 -4.88 34.46
CA LEU A 34 -1.64 -6.33 34.65
C LEU A 34 -0.20 -6.84 34.78
N ALA A 35 0.08 -7.62 35.82
CA ALA A 35 1.31 -8.38 35.99
C ALA A 35 1.36 -9.53 34.96
N LEU A 36 1.39 -9.19 33.68
CA LEU A 36 1.66 -10.11 32.59
C LEU A 36 3.07 -9.76 32.10
N ASN A 37 4.00 -10.71 32.21
CA ASN A 37 5.38 -10.55 31.76
C ASN A 37 5.52 -10.32 30.24
N LYS A 38 4.40 -10.23 29.51
CA LYS A 38 4.29 -10.14 28.05
C LYS A 38 3.08 -9.30 27.66
N THR A 39 3.20 -8.49 26.60
CA THR A 39 2.07 -7.76 25.99
C THR A 39 1.59 -8.51 24.76
N VAL A 40 0.30 -8.86 24.72
CA VAL A 40 -0.30 -9.42 23.50
C VAL A 40 -0.53 -8.28 22.51
N VAL A 41 -0.03 -8.46 21.28
CA VAL A 41 -0.17 -7.49 20.19
C VAL A 41 -1.30 -7.93 19.27
N TRP A 42 -2.19 -7.01 18.94
CA TRP A 42 -3.27 -7.22 17.98
C TRP A 42 -3.20 -6.17 16.88
N THR A 43 -3.47 -6.60 15.65
CA THR A 43 -3.73 -5.72 14.51
C THR A 43 -5.24 -5.61 14.33
N ALA A 44 -5.81 -4.42 14.58
CA ALA A 44 -7.22 -4.16 14.34
C ALA A 44 -7.40 -3.37 13.03
N ASN A 45 -8.18 -3.91 12.09
CA ASN A 45 -8.72 -3.15 10.96
C ASN A 45 -10.11 -2.65 11.34
N ARG A 46 -10.33 -1.33 11.35
CA ARG A 46 -11.62 -0.73 11.75
C ARG A 46 -12.79 -1.03 10.79
N ASN A 47 -12.51 -1.51 9.57
CA ASN A 47 -13.52 -1.82 8.56
C ASN A 47 -13.88 -3.31 8.49
N ILE A 48 -13.23 -4.16 9.30
CA ILE A 48 -13.47 -5.61 9.38
C ILE A 48 -13.79 -5.94 10.83
N THR A 49 -14.84 -6.73 11.04
CA THR A 49 -15.27 -7.17 12.38
C THR A 49 -14.12 -7.87 13.11
N LEU A 50 -13.98 -7.62 14.42
CA LEU A 50 -13.03 -8.29 15.30
C LEU A 50 -13.45 -9.76 15.51
N VAL A 51 -13.19 -10.57 14.49
CA VAL A 51 -13.01 -12.00 14.61
C VAL A 51 -11.69 -12.26 13.89
N SER A 52 -10.64 -12.58 14.65
CA SER A 52 -9.58 -13.39 14.09
C SER A 52 -10.26 -14.65 13.58
N ASP A 53 -10.45 -14.79 12.28
CA ASP A 53 -10.71 -16.11 11.75
C ASP A 53 -9.50 -16.95 12.17
N ASP A 54 -9.80 -17.89 13.06
CA ASP A 54 -8.87 -18.64 13.91
C ASP A 54 -8.06 -19.68 13.10
N SER A 55 -7.82 -19.43 11.81
CA SER A 55 -7.09 -20.31 10.90
C SER A 55 -5.70 -19.80 10.52
N ASP A 56 -5.48 -18.48 10.54
CA ASP A 56 -4.28 -17.92 9.93
C ASP A 56 -3.20 -17.64 10.97
N SER A 57 -2.20 -18.51 10.97
CA SER A 57 -0.95 -18.39 11.72
C SER A 57 -0.06 -17.23 11.27
N ASN A 58 -0.44 -16.51 10.22
CA ASN A 58 0.29 -15.34 9.74
C ASN A 58 -0.02 -14.09 10.56
N LEU A 59 1.02 -13.29 10.79
CA LEU A 59 0.87 -11.86 11.00
C LEU A 59 1.06 -11.21 9.62
N ALA A 60 0.04 -10.51 9.14
CA ALA A 60 0.00 -9.99 7.79
C ALA A 60 -0.53 -8.55 7.75
N GLN A 61 -0.10 -7.79 6.74
CA GLN A 61 -0.55 -6.43 6.48
C GLN A 61 -1.27 -6.35 5.13
N PHE A 62 -2.46 -5.77 5.14
CA PHE A 62 -3.36 -5.67 3.99
C PHE A 62 -3.63 -4.21 3.63
N PRO A 63 -3.88 -3.89 2.36
CA PRO A 63 -4.28 -2.53 1.97
C PRO A 63 -5.65 -2.18 2.58
N VAL A 64 -5.84 -0.90 2.91
CA VAL A 64 -7.06 -0.39 3.59
C VAL A 64 -8.34 -0.61 2.79
N ASP A 65 -8.23 -0.58 1.46
CA ASP A 65 -9.36 -0.72 0.52
C ASP A 65 -9.32 -2.09 -0.21
N ALA A 66 -8.78 -3.14 0.42
CA ALA A 66 -8.88 -4.49 -0.14
C ALA A 66 -10.36 -4.91 -0.22
N SER A 67 -10.92 -4.98 -1.43
CA SER A 67 -12.13 -5.81 -1.64
C SER A 67 -11.79 -7.27 -1.32
N ASP A 68 -12.79 -8.12 -1.01
CA ASP A 68 -12.54 -9.55 -0.72
C ASP A 68 -11.77 -10.29 -1.83
N ALA A 69 -11.86 -9.83 -3.09
CA ALA A 69 -11.09 -10.34 -4.22
C ALA A 69 -9.63 -9.80 -4.33
N ASP A 70 -9.29 -8.77 -3.57
CA ASP A 70 -7.98 -8.09 -3.52
C ASP A 70 -7.18 -8.45 -2.24
N SER A 71 -7.63 -9.46 -1.49
CA SER A 71 -7.22 -9.81 -0.12
C SER A 71 -5.79 -10.35 0.04
N HIS A 72 -4.88 -10.11 -0.91
CA HIS A 72 -3.50 -10.56 -0.76
C HIS A 72 -2.70 -9.55 0.09
N PRO A 73 -2.05 -9.99 1.18
CA PRO A 73 -1.24 -9.10 1.99
C PRO A 73 -0.09 -8.52 1.16
N TYR A 74 0.36 -7.32 1.52
CA TYR A 74 1.60 -6.76 0.98
C TYR A 74 2.82 -7.13 1.82
N TRP A 75 2.59 -7.63 3.03
CA TRP A 75 3.61 -8.20 3.88
C TRP A 75 2.99 -9.28 4.76
N GLU A 76 3.71 -10.37 4.98
CA GLU A 76 3.31 -11.40 5.94
C GLU A 76 4.53 -12.13 6.52
N THR A 77 4.31 -12.83 7.64
CA THR A 77 5.36 -13.59 8.31
C THR A 77 5.71 -14.90 7.62
N GLY A 78 4.91 -15.39 6.67
CA GLY A 78 5.16 -16.68 5.99
C GLY A 78 5.14 -17.87 6.95
N THR A 79 4.26 -17.83 7.94
CA THR A 79 4.05 -18.84 8.99
C THR A 79 2.77 -19.67 8.80
N SER A 80 2.04 -19.46 7.70
CA SER A 80 0.87 -20.21 7.27
C SER A 80 1.28 -21.64 6.92
N ALA A 81 1.02 -22.57 7.83
CA ALA A 81 1.20 -24.00 7.62
C ALA A 81 -0.02 -24.75 8.18
N GLU A 82 -0.41 -25.85 7.53
CA GLU A 82 -1.65 -26.61 7.81
C GLU A 82 -1.82 -27.04 9.27
N ASN A 83 -0.73 -27.09 10.05
CA ASN A 83 -0.73 -27.54 11.45
C ASN A 83 -0.45 -26.41 12.47
N VAL A 84 -0.48 -25.15 12.05
CA VAL A 84 -0.23 -24.01 12.95
C VAL A 84 -1.52 -23.21 13.08
N VAL A 85 -2.29 -23.54 14.12
CA VAL A 85 -3.55 -22.89 14.50
C VAL A 85 -3.41 -22.19 15.85
N ASN A 86 -4.27 -21.22 16.13
CA ASN A 86 -4.33 -20.48 17.40
C ASN A 86 -2.99 -19.82 17.78
N VAL A 87 -2.47 -18.99 16.86
CA VAL A 87 -1.20 -18.29 17.06
C VAL A 87 -1.40 -16.97 17.80
N THR A 88 -0.68 -16.80 18.91
CA THR A 88 -0.61 -15.52 19.63
C THR A 88 0.57 -14.69 19.16
N ARG A 89 0.37 -13.37 19.04
CA ARG A 89 1.40 -12.40 18.68
C ARG A 89 1.82 -11.67 19.95
N ASN A 90 3.09 -11.74 20.32
CA ASN A 90 3.57 -11.31 21.63
C ASN A 90 4.76 -10.36 21.48
N LEU A 91 4.80 -9.35 22.36
CA LEU A 91 5.91 -8.44 22.54
C LEU A 91 6.34 -8.45 24.01
N ASP A 92 7.57 -8.88 24.29
CA ASP A 92 8.15 -8.87 25.63
C ASP A 92 8.77 -7.49 25.94
N PRO A 93 8.96 -7.14 27.24
CA PRO A 93 9.48 -5.83 27.66
C PRO A 93 10.86 -5.46 27.12
N ASP A 94 11.67 -6.44 26.75
CA ASP A 94 13.00 -6.28 26.14
C ASP A 94 12.96 -6.11 24.61
N GLY A 95 11.76 -6.05 24.03
CA GLY A 95 11.54 -5.87 22.61
C GLY A 95 11.61 -7.16 21.79
N HIS A 96 11.55 -8.35 22.42
CA HIS A 96 11.33 -9.59 21.67
C HIS A 96 9.90 -9.63 21.11
N LEU A 97 9.81 -9.63 19.78
CA LEU A 97 8.59 -9.79 19.01
C LEU A 97 8.54 -11.21 18.43
N PHE A 98 7.51 -11.98 18.75
CA PHE A 98 7.41 -13.37 18.32
C PHE A 98 5.97 -13.90 18.27
N LEU A 99 5.84 -15.04 17.59
CA LEU A 99 4.61 -15.80 17.41
C LEU A 99 4.70 -17.10 18.21
N LEU A 100 3.70 -17.40 19.04
CA LEU A 100 3.58 -18.67 19.76
C LEU A 100 2.36 -19.44 19.29
N ASN A 101 2.48 -20.76 19.17
CA ASN A 101 1.32 -21.64 19.01
C ASN A 101 0.62 -21.88 20.37
N ASN A 102 -0.50 -22.60 20.33
CA ASN A 102 -1.26 -22.99 21.52
C ASN A 102 -0.45 -23.79 22.57
N SER A 103 0.57 -24.54 22.15
CA SER A 103 1.47 -25.29 23.03
C SER A 103 2.56 -24.43 23.68
N GLY A 104 2.62 -23.12 23.38
CA GLY A 104 3.64 -22.21 23.89
C GLY A 104 5.00 -22.31 23.17
N THR A 105 5.07 -23.03 22.05
CA THR A 105 6.28 -23.15 21.23
C THR A 105 6.39 -21.96 20.27
N PHE A 106 7.62 -21.47 20.07
CA PHE A 106 7.89 -20.43 19.08
C PHE A 106 7.60 -20.94 17.66
N VAL A 107 6.66 -20.29 16.99
CA VAL A 107 6.40 -20.45 15.55
C VAL A 107 7.42 -19.61 14.77
N LYS A 108 7.62 -18.36 15.19
CA LYS A 108 8.60 -17.45 14.59
C LYS A 108 9.04 -16.39 15.58
N LYS A 109 10.34 -16.11 15.61
CA LYS A 109 10.91 -14.93 16.29
C LYS A 109 11.21 -13.88 15.23
N LEU A 110 10.63 -12.69 15.38
CA LEU A 110 10.80 -11.56 14.46
C LEU A 110 11.96 -10.66 14.89
N THR A 111 12.23 -10.58 16.18
CA THR A 111 13.40 -9.90 16.75
C THR A 111 14.14 -10.81 17.74
N GLY A 112 15.40 -10.47 18.03
CA GLY A 112 16.24 -11.15 19.03
C GLY A 112 16.30 -10.45 20.38
N GLY A 113 15.36 -9.52 20.64
CA GLY A 113 15.41 -8.62 21.78
C GLY A 113 16.49 -7.56 21.66
N PHE A 114 16.45 -6.59 22.55
CA PHE A 114 17.37 -5.45 22.55
C PHE A 114 17.90 -5.19 23.98
N SER A 115 17.20 -4.42 24.80
CA SER A 115 17.53 -4.15 26.21
C SER A 115 16.31 -3.65 26.97
N GLU A 116 16.15 -4.05 28.23
CA GLU A 116 15.09 -3.57 29.13
C GLU A 116 15.46 -2.25 29.84
N GLU A 117 16.74 -1.87 29.84
CA GLU A 117 17.21 -0.76 30.66
C GLU A 117 16.71 0.57 30.11
N GLN A 118 15.81 1.23 30.87
CA GLN A 118 15.32 2.58 30.60
C GLN A 118 14.69 2.76 29.21
N ARG A 119 14.12 1.69 28.64
CA ARG A 119 13.47 1.74 27.33
C ARG A 119 12.10 1.10 27.33
N LEU A 120 11.21 1.65 26.51
CA LEU A 120 9.88 1.09 26.22
C LEU A 120 9.82 0.72 24.73
N TYR A 121 9.35 -0.49 24.42
CA TYR A 121 9.12 -0.91 23.04
C TYR A 121 7.65 -0.78 22.66
N LEU A 122 7.40 -0.05 21.57
CA LEU A 122 6.09 0.26 21.05
C LEU A 122 5.98 -0.27 19.62
N MET A 123 5.10 -1.24 19.43
CA MET A 123 4.75 -1.74 18.09
C MET A 123 3.57 -0.96 17.53
N LYS A 124 3.72 -0.41 16.32
CA LYS A 124 2.65 0.33 15.64
C LYS A 124 2.82 0.30 14.12
N ILE A 125 1.73 0.53 13.40
CA ILE A 125 1.78 0.83 11.97
C ILE A 125 1.99 2.33 11.83
N ASP A 126 3.08 2.71 11.17
CA ASP A 126 3.38 4.12 10.89
C ASP A 126 2.55 4.67 9.72
N PRO A 127 2.49 5.99 9.51
CA PRO A 127 1.64 6.60 8.47
C PRO A 127 1.91 6.13 7.04
N ASP A 128 3.08 5.56 6.77
CA ASP A 128 3.41 4.96 5.48
C ASP A 128 2.88 3.53 5.31
N GLY A 129 2.19 2.97 6.31
CA GLY A 129 1.62 1.63 6.26
C GLY A 129 2.58 0.52 6.68
N ILE A 130 3.78 0.83 7.16
CA ILE A 130 4.75 -0.17 7.61
C ILE A 130 4.60 -0.41 9.11
N LEU A 131 4.59 -1.68 9.50
CA LEU A 131 4.57 -2.10 10.90
C LEU A 131 5.99 -2.00 11.46
N ARG A 132 6.18 -1.19 12.50
CA ARG A 132 7.49 -0.94 13.10
C ARG A 132 7.48 -1.15 14.60
N LEU A 133 8.61 -1.63 15.11
CA LEU A 133 8.93 -1.63 16.52
C LEU A 133 9.78 -0.40 16.82
N HIS A 134 9.21 0.51 17.59
CA HIS A 134 9.88 1.71 18.07
C HIS A 134 10.43 1.45 19.45
N SER A 135 11.65 1.94 19.68
CA SER A 135 12.31 1.91 20.97
C SER A 135 12.37 3.33 21.51
N LEU A 136 11.70 3.55 22.63
CA LEU A 136 11.53 4.85 23.28
C LEU A 136 12.40 4.90 24.53
N SER A 137 13.30 5.88 24.60
CA SER A 137 14.03 6.18 25.82
C SER A 137 13.08 6.72 26.90
N LEU A 138 13.16 6.15 28.10
CA LEU A 138 12.46 6.62 29.30
C LEU A 138 13.30 7.62 30.10
N ASP A 139 14.56 7.84 29.69
CA ASP A 139 15.43 8.82 30.32
C ASP A 139 14.97 10.24 30.02
N LYS A 140 14.60 10.96 31.08
CA LYS A 140 14.14 12.36 30.99
C LYS A 140 15.18 13.33 30.41
N LYS A 141 16.45 12.91 30.35
CA LYS A 141 17.56 13.71 29.80
C LYS A 141 17.76 13.48 28.30
N GLU A 142 17.31 12.35 27.77
CA GLU A 142 17.48 11.97 26.38
C GLU A 142 16.14 11.44 25.84
N ASN A 143 15.36 12.33 25.22
CA ASN A 143 14.13 11.97 24.55
C ASN A 143 14.44 11.40 23.16
N SER A 144 15.13 10.26 23.11
CA SER A 144 15.49 9.57 21.87
C SER A 144 14.53 8.43 21.57
N SER A 145 14.02 8.43 20.33
CA SER A 145 13.19 7.37 19.76
C SER A 145 13.88 6.82 18.53
N SER A 146 13.90 5.50 18.36
CA SER A 146 14.47 4.85 17.18
C SER A 146 13.61 3.70 16.70
N ILE A 147 13.67 3.40 15.41
CA ILE A 147 13.08 2.19 14.82
C ILE A 147 14.10 1.08 14.97
N VAL A 148 13.74 0.00 15.66
CA VAL A 148 14.62 -1.16 15.88
C VAL A 148 14.23 -2.37 15.05
N TRP A 149 13.01 -2.39 14.50
CA TRP A 149 12.55 -3.39 13.55
C TRP A 149 11.42 -2.81 12.67
N ALA A 150 11.34 -3.29 11.43
CA ALA A 150 10.26 -2.96 10.50
C ALA A 150 9.87 -4.19 9.68
N SER A 151 8.58 -4.32 9.36
CA SER A 151 8.09 -5.36 8.46
C SER A 151 8.69 -5.24 7.07
N SER A 152 8.86 -4.01 6.58
CA SER A 152 9.59 -3.73 5.35
C SER A 152 10.47 -2.49 5.48
N VAL A 153 11.60 -2.52 4.78
CA VAL A 153 12.48 -1.35 4.56
C VAL A 153 12.06 -0.57 3.31
N ASN A 154 11.31 -1.18 2.40
CA ASN A 154 10.82 -0.54 1.18
C ASN A 154 9.49 0.16 1.46
N ARG A 155 9.52 1.49 1.46
CA ARG A 155 8.34 2.34 1.71
C ARG A 155 7.32 2.34 0.57
N CYS A 156 7.59 1.66 -0.54
CA CYS A 156 6.63 1.40 -1.60
C CYS A 156 5.94 0.02 -1.53
N ASP A 157 6.30 -0.85 -0.58
CA ASP A 157 5.64 -2.15 -0.41
C ASP A 157 4.16 -2.02 -0.04
N PRO A 158 3.73 -1.08 0.83
CA PRO A 158 2.32 -0.94 1.16
C PRO A 158 1.49 -0.62 -0.08
N LYS A 159 0.58 -1.53 -0.40
CA LYS A 159 -0.27 -1.44 -1.59
C LYS A 159 -1.20 -0.23 -1.47
N GLY A 160 -1.26 0.57 -2.53
CA GLY A 160 -2.27 1.62 -2.70
C GLY A 160 -1.86 3.02 -2.21
N ILE A 161 -0.61 3.23 -1.78
CA ILE A 161 -0.08 4.55 -1.41
C ILE A 161 -0.34 5.60 -2.50
N CYS A 162 -0.21 5.20 -3.77
CA CYS A 162 -0.37 6.09 -4.92
C CYS A 162 -1.76 6.11 -5.55
N ARG A 163 -2.76 5.52 -4.86
CA ARG A 163 -4.15 5.41 -5.30
C ARG A 163 -4.26 4.91 -6.76
N LEU A 164 -5.32 5.32 -7.46
CA LEU A 164 -5.65 4.85 -8.80
C LEU A 164 -4.73 5.48 -9.83
N ASN A 165 -4.31 4.68 -10.80
CA ASN A 165 -3.48 5.04 -11.97
C ASN A 165 -2.10 5.64 -11.65
N GLY A 166 -1.73 5.81 -10.39
CA GLY A 166 -0.38 6.18 -9.97
C GLY A 166 0.49 4.96 -9.67
N TYR A 167 1.80 5.15 -9.64
CA TYR A 167 2.75 4.15 -9.16
C TYR A 167 3.75 4.73 -8.16
N CYS A 168 4.15 3.92 -7.19
CA CYS A 168 5.15 4.29 -6.19
C CYS A 168 6.56 4.03 -6.71
N THR A 169 7.46 4.97 -6.47
CA THR A 169 8.90 4.82 -6.68
C THR A 169 9.65 5.41 -5.49
N LEU A 170 10.84 4.88 -5.20
CA LEU A 170 11.71 5.45 -4.18
C LEU A 170 12.63 6.50 -4.80
N TYR A 171 12.71 7.66 -4.15
CA TYR A 171 13.79 8.62 -4.31
C TYR A 171 14.66 8.55 -3.06
N ASP A 172 15.85 7.96 -3.21
CA ASP A 172 16.66 7.48 -2.09
C ASP A 172 15.86 6.52 -1.19
N THR A 173 15.39 6.98 -0.03
CA THR A 173 14.56 6.21 0.90
C THR A 173 13.13 6.69 0.99
N GLU A 174 12.78 7.80 0.31
CA GLU A 174 11.45 8.41 0.41
C GLU A 174 10.53 7.92 -0.73
N PRO A 175 9.32 7.44 -0.40
CA PRO A 175 8.35 7.04 -1.41
C PRO A 175 7.77 8.29 -2.07
N LYS A 176 7.69 8.25 -3.41
CA LYS A 176 7.01 9.24 -4.21
C LYS A 176 6.07 8.55 -5.18
N CYS A 177 4.89 9.13 -5.33
CA CYS A 177 3.96 8.69 -6.37
C CYS A 177 4.18 9.48 -7.65
N GLU A 178 4.21 8.78 -8.75
CA GLU A 178 4.29 9.36 -10.09
C GLU A 178 3.07 8.95 -10.91
N CYS A 179 2.68 9.86 -11.81
CA CYS A 179 1.67 9.59 -12.80
C CYS A 179 2.32 9.07 -14.09
N PRO A 180 1.75 8.03 -14.71
CA PRO A 180 2.22 7.57 -15.99
C PRO A 180 1.95 8.63 -17.07
N PRO A 181 2.60 8.51 -18.23
CA PRO A 181 2.43 9.45 -19.34
C PRO A 181 0.97 9.62 -19.78
N GLY A 182 0.55 10.87 -20.01
CA GLY A 182 -0.84 11.19 -20.34
C GLY A 182 -1.79 11.23 -19.13
N PHE A 183 -1.23 11.23 -17.92
CA PHE A 183 -1.95 11.39 -16.67
C PHE A 183 -1.35 12.53 -15.84
N ASP A 184 -2.25 13.25 -15.17
CA ASP A 184 -1.93 14.30 -14.23
C ASP A 184 -2.42 13.90 -12.84
N TYR A 185 -1.83 14.51 -11.81
CA TYR A 185 -2.34 14.33 -10.45
C TYR A 185 -3.80 14.78 -10.35
N VAL A 186 -4.61 13.98 -9.67
CA VAL A 186 -6.02 14.31 -9.41
C VAL A 186 -6.13 15.67 -8.71
N SER A 187 -5.26 15.88 -7.71
CA SER A 187 -5.13 17.13 -6.96
C SER A 187 -3.70 17.65 -7.09
N PRO A 188 -3.46 18.77 -7.78
CA PRO A 188 -2.14 19.39 -7.85
C PRO A 188 -1.53 19.58 -6.45
N GLY A 189 -0.25 19.26 -6.29
CA GLY A 189 0.46 19.34 -5.01
C GLY A 189 0.20 18.17 -4.04
N ASN A 190 -0.81 17.33 -4.27
CA ASN A 190 -1.03 16.09 -3.51
C ASN A 190 -0.71 14.86 -4.38
N TRP A 191 0.54 14.41 -4.30
CA TRP A 191 1.04 13.27 -5.07
C TRP A 191 0.38 11.94 -4.65
N THR A 192 -0.17 11.84 -3.44
CA THR A 192 -0.89 10.64 -2.95
C THR A 192 -2.35 10.56 -3.41
N ALA A 193 -2.87 11.59 -4.09
CA ALA A 193 -4.26 11.63 -4.54
C ALA A 193 -4.58 10.70 -5.71
N GLY A 194 -3.55 10.11 -6.32
CA GLY A 194 -3.66 9.32 -7.55
C GLY A 194 -3.69 10.18 -8.80
N CYS A 195 -3.92 9.52 -9.92
CA CYS A 195 -3.73 10.10 -11.25
C CYS A 195 -5.02 10.01 -12.09
N LYS A 196 -5.32 11.09 -12.79
CA LYS A 196 -6.42 11.17 -13.76
C LYS A 196 -5.85 11.31 -15.15
N ARG A 197 -6.53 10.72 -16.13
CA ARG A 197 -6.13 10.82 -17.53
C ARG A 197 -6.37 12.25 -18.03
N ASN A 198 -5.49 12.76 -18.87
CA ASN A 198 -5.57 14.14 -19.38
C ASN A 198 -6.63 14.30 -20.48
N THR A 199 -6.97 13.19 -21.16
CA THR A 199 -7.95 13.14 -22.24
C THR A 199 -8.74 11.84 -22.16
N ASN A 200 -9.92 11.77 -22.76
CA ASN A 200 -10.63 10.49 -22.87
C ASN A 200 -9.92 9.54 -23.85
N SER A 201 -9.89 8.25 -23.55
CA SER A 201 -9.45 7.20 -24.47
C SER A 201 -10.58 6.85 -25.46
N CYS A 202 -10.18 6.59 -26.71
CA CYS A 202 -10.92 5.98 -27.81
C CYS A 202 -12.40 6.43 -27.95
N LYS A 203 -12.70 7.45 -28.78
CA LYS A 203 -14.10 7.79 -29.14
C LYS A 203 -14.68 6.84 -30.18
N ASN A 204 -13.87 6.40 -31.15
CA ASN A 204 -14.24 5.48 -32.23
C ASN A 204 -13.07 4.53 -32.55
N LYS A 205 -13.37 3.29 -32.97
CA LYS A 205 -12.37 2.26 -33.31
C LYS A 205 -11.43 2.65 -34.46
N GLU A 206 -11.85 3.58 -35.32
CA GLU A 206 -11.10 4.05 -36.49
C GLU A 206 -9.98 5.06 -36.15
N GLN A 207 -9.94 5.58 -34.90
CA GLN A 207 -9.00 6.63 -34.48
C GLN A 207 -7.81 6.09 -33.65
N TRP A 208 -7.50 4.80 -33.72
CA TRP A 208 -6.40 4.21 -32.93
C TRP A 208 -5.03 4.86 -33.23
N ASN A 209 -4.84 5.39 -34.44
CA ASN A 209 -3.66 6.16 -34.88
C ASN A 209 -3.38 7.42 -34.04
N GLN A 210 -4.36 7.91 -33.28
CA GLN A 210 -4.22 9.08 -32.40
C GLN A 210 -3.62 8.71 -31.03
N TYR A 211 -3.36 7.43 -30.79
CA TYR A 211 -2.81 6.94 -29.54
C TYR A 211 -1.41 6.35 -29.76
N SER A 212 -0.61 6.43 -28.71
CA SER A 212 0.68 5.77 -28.65
C SER A 212 0.81 5.10 -27.28
N MET A 213 1.70 4.13 -27.15
CA MET A 213 2.01 3.57 -25.84
C MET A 213 3.40 4.02 -25.41
N ARG A 214 3.57 4.30 -24.10
CA ARG A 214 4.88 4.50 -23.50
C ARG A 214 5.24 3.29 -22.66
N ARG A 215 6.47 2.82 -22.83
CA ARG A 215 7.06 1.76 -22.03
C ARG A 215 7.53 2.31 -20.69
N LEU A 216 7.07 1.66 -19.62
CA LEU A 216 7.54 1.86 -18.27
C LEU A 216 8.22 0.56 -17.84
N GLU A 217 9.54 0.52 -18.05
CA GLU A 217 10.40 -0.57 -17.62
C GLU A 217 10.32 -0.73 -16.09
N THR A 218 10.41 -1.95 -15.58
CA THR A 218 10.49 -2.25 -14.12
C THR A 218 9.29 -1.74 -13.31
N THR A 219 8.17 -1.41 -13.97
CA THR A 219 6.99 -0.82 -13.33
C THR A 219 5.82 -1.78 -13.40
N TRP A 220 5.20 -2.01 -12.25
CA TRP A 220 4.16 -2.99 -12.04
C TRP A 220 2.87 -2.33 -11.62
N TRP A 221 1.76 -2.94 -11.99
CA TRP A 221 0.46 -2.73 -11.37
C TRP A 221 -0.10 -4.08 -10.99
N LYS A 222 -1.18 -4.09 -10.19
CA LYS A 222 -1.99 -5.28 -9.95
C LYS A 222 -2.25 -5.97 -11.29
N ASN A 223 -1.89 -7.25 -11.37
CA ASN A 223 -2.15 -8.05 -12.54
C ASN A 223 -3.59 -8.57 -12.49
N ASP A 224 -4.51 -7.85 -13.14
CA ASP A 224 -5.94 -8.22 -13.21
C ASP A 224 -6.42 -8.11 -14.67
N PRO A 225 -5.86 -8.93 -15.58
CA PRO A 225 -6.11 -8.79 -17.00
C PRO A 225 -7.50 -9.32 -17.36
N TYR A 226 -8.18 -8.60 -18.25
CA TYR A 226 -9.44 -9.10 -18.84
C TYR A 226 -9.19 -9.97 -20.09
N SER A 227 -7.95 -9.99 -20.58
CA SER A 227 -7.55 -10.77 -21.75
C SER A 227 -6.06 -11.12 -21.63
N VAL A 228 -5.75 -12.39 -21.84
CA VAL A 228 -4.39 -12.95 -21.81
C VAL A 228 -4.17 -13.78 -23.06
N PHE A 229 -3.05 -13.60 -23.74
CA PHE A 229 -2.68 -14.38 -24.92
C PHE A 229 -1.16 -14.36 -25.13
N THR A 230 -0.66 -15.37 -25.83
CA THR A 230 0.77 -15.50 -26.15
C THR A 230 1.11 -14.77 -27.44
N VAL A 231 2.23 -14.04 -27.44
CA VAL A 231 2.79 -13.36 -28.60
C VAL A 231 4.29 -13.60 -28.68
N LYS A 232 4.86 -13.51 -29.89
CA LYS A 232 6.31 -13.72 -30.07
C LYS A 232 7.12 -12.47 -29.75
N LEU A 233 6.58 -11.31 -30.09
CA LEU A 233 7.24 -10.02 -29.95
C LEU A 233 6.42 -9.11 -29.04
N LYS A 234 7.10 -8.34 -28.19
CA LYS A 234 6.44 -7.34 -27.32
C LYS A 234 5.63 -6.30 -28.11
N ASP A 235 6.04 -5.99 -29.33
CA ASP A 235 5.36 -5.00 -30.18
C ASP A 235 3.98 -5.52 -30.65
N GLU A 236 3.79 -6.84 -30.75
CA GLU A 236 2.47 -7.43 -31.05
C GLU A 236 1.48 -7.20 -29.88
N CYS A 237 1.98 -7.25 -28.64
CA CYS A 237 1.19 -6.93 -27.45
C CYS A 237 0.79 -5.45 -27.41
N GLU A 238 1.73 -4.57 -27.79
CA GLU A 238 1.50 -3.12 -27.90
C GLU A 238 0.41 -2.81 -28.94
N THR A 239 0.54 -3.34 -30.15
CA THR A 239 -0.45 -3.15 -31.24
C THR A 239 -1.82 -3.71 -30.86
N ALA A 240 -1.87 -4.93 -30.31
CA ALA A 240 -3.14 -5.53 -29.90
C ALA A 240 -3.85 -4.72 -28.81
N CYS A 241 -3.10 -4.01 -27.95
CA CYS A 241 -3.68 -3.08 -26.99
C CYS A 241 -4.13 -1.77 -27.66
N LEU A 242 -3.33 -1.22 -28.57
CA LEU A 242 -3.67 0.03 -29.30
C LEU A 242 -5.01 -0.07 -30.03
N GLU A 243 -5.24 -1.18 -30.73
CA GLU A 243 -6.47 -1.45 -31.50
C GLU A 243 -7.72 -1.71 -30.63
N ASP A 244 -7.52 -2.01 -29.34
CA ASP A 244 -8.59 -2.30 -28.40
C ASP A 244 -8.91 -1.07 -27.55
N CYS A 245 -10.07 -0.44 -27.79
CA CYS A 245 -10.53 0.73 -27.03
C CYS A 245 -10.67 0.45 -25.52
N ASN A 246 -10.88 -0.80 -25.09
CA ASN A 246 -10.95 -1.14 -23.67
C ASN A 246 -9.57 -1.37 -23.05
N CYS A 247 -8.52 -1.51 -23.87
CA CYS A 247 -7.17 -1.72 -23.39
C CYS A 247 -6.51 -0.39 -23.09
N GLU A 248 -6.08 -0.24 -21.84
CA GLU A 248 -5.51 0.98 -21.32
C GLU A 248 -4.03 0.83 -20.97
N ALA A 249 -3.63 -0.38 -20.60
CA ALA A 249 -2.25 -0.79 -20.49
C ALA A 249 -2.10 -2.25 -20.92
N ALA A 250 -0.89 -2.63 -21.31
CA ALA A 250 -0.55 -4.00 -21.59
C ALA A 250 0.74 -4.37 -20.85
N ILE A 251 0.74 -5.50 -20.16
CA ILE A 251 1.91 -6.02 -19.46
C ILE A 251 2.42 -7.19 -20.27
N PHE A 252 3.67 -7.10 -20.73
CA PHE A 252 4.34 -8.17 -21.45
C PHE A 252 5.38 -8.84 -20.54
N THR A 253 5.33 -10.16 -20.42
CA THR A 253 6.29 -10.95 -19.63
C THR A 253 6.42 -12.34 -20.24
N ASP A 254 7.64 -12.75 -20.58
CA ASP A 254 7.97 -14.10 -21.05
C ASP A 254 7.08 -14.64 -22.19
N GLY A 255 6.73 -13.78 -23.16
CA GLY A 255 5.88 -14.15 -24.30
C GLY A 255 4.38 -14.06 -24.03
N GLU A 256 3.97 -13.74 -22.80
CA GLU A 256 2.57 -13.53 -22.43
C GLU A 256 2.21 -12.03 -22.45
N CYS A 257 1.15 -11.70 -23.17
CA CYS A 257 0.54 -10.38 -23.20
C CYS A 257 -0.71 -10.35 -22.33
N ARG A 258 -0.75 -9.41 -21.37
CA ARG A 258 -1.85 -9.24 -20.42
C ARG A 258 -2.45 -7.84 -20.57
N LYS A 259 -3.64 -7.75 -21.14
CA LYS A 259 -4.36 -6.47 -21.34
C LYS A 259 -5.05 -6.04 -20.05
N GLN A 260 -4.81 -4.81 -19.65
CA GLN A 260 -5.34 -4.19 -18.42
C GLN A 260 -6.38 -3.12 -18.76
N ARG A 261 -7.41 -3.00 -17.91
CA ARG A 261 -8.41 -1.92 -17.92
C ARG A 261 -8.09 -0.90 -16.84
N PHE A 262 -8.71 0.27 -16.94
CA PHE A 262 -8.77 1.18 -15.81
C PHE A 262 -9.82 0.80 -14.76
N PRO A 263 -9.64 1.27 -13.51
CA PRO A 263 -8.44 1.95 -13.03
C PRO A 263 -7.29 0.98 -12.74
N LEU A 264 -6.05 1.39 -13.06
CA LEU A 264 -4.87 0.63 -12.67
C LEU A 264 -4.67 0.79 -11.16
N ARG A 265 -4.38 -0.30 -10.46
CA ARG A 265 -4.25 -0.34 -9.00
C ARG A 265 -2.88 -0.86 -8.56
N TYR A 266 -2.46 -0.44 -7.38
CA TYR A 266 -1.24 -0.93 -6.70
C TYR A 266 0.01 -0.80 -7.56
N GLY A 267 0.17 0.35 -8.22
CA GLY A 267 1.34 0.63 -9.04
C GLY A 267 2.61 0.77 -8.20
N PHE A 268 3.70 0.12 -8.59
CA PHE A 268 5.01 0.32 -7.98
C PHE A 268 6.15 0.05 -8.97
N ARG A 269 7.28 0.70 -8.76
CA ARG A 269 8.52 0.46 -9.50
C ARG A 269 9.42 -0.45 -8.66
N SER A 270 9.89 -1.53 -9.25
CA SER A 270 10.90 -2.39 -8.63
C SER A 270 11.90 -2.88 -9.65
N LEU A 271 13.18 -2.61 -9.37
CA LEU A 271 14.31 -3.02 -10.20
C LEU A 271 14.57 -4.54 -10.13
N THR A 272 13.93 -5.26 -9.20
CA THR A 272 14.10 -6.70 -9.05
C THR A 272 13.38 -7.50 -10.13
N TYR A 273 12.39 -6.91 -10.80
CA TYR A 273 11.60 -7.61 -11.79
C TYR A 273 11.74 -7.00 -13.18
N SER A 274 11.61 -7.83 -14.21
CA SER A 274 11.90 -7.52 -15.62
C SER A 274 10.69 -7.20 -16.49
N ASN A 275 9.51 -6.97 -15.92
CA ASN A 275 8.34 -6.68 -16.74
C ASN A 275 8.43 -5.33 -17.46
N ILE A 276 7.67 -5.24 -18.54
CA ILE A 276 7.47 -4.02 -19.29
C ILE A 276 5.97 -3.72 -19.26
N ALA A 277 5.60 -2.59 -18.66
CA ALA A 277 4.25 -2.05 -18.74
C ALA A 277 4.18 -1.05 -19.88
N HIS A 278 3.35 -1.33 -20.88
CA HIS A 278 3.01 -0.40 -21.94
C HIS A 278 1.76 0.36 -21.50
N ILE A 279 1.85 1.69 -21.36
CA ILE A 279 0.72 2.54 -20.98
C ILE A 279 0.22 3.33 -22.19
N LYS A 280 -1.07 3.17 -22.54
CA LYS A 280 -1.70 3.90 -23.65
C LYS A 280 -1.92 5.37 -23.27
N TRP A 281 -1.57 6.29 -24.16
CA TRP A 281 -1.82 7.73 -24.02
C TRP A 281 -2.13 8.36 -25.38
N ALA A 282 -2.78 9.54 -25.38
CA ALA A 282 -3.13 10.27 -26.61
C ALA A 282 -1.92 11.04 -27.15
N SER A 283 -1.54 10.82 -28.40
CA SER A 283 -0.37 11.48 -29.01
C SER A 283 -0.60 12.99 -29.19
N GLN A 284 0.45 13.80 -29.09
CA GLN A 284 0.32 15.27 -29.12
C GLN A 284 -0.22 15.84 -30.45
N GLU A 285 -0.20 15.09 -31.56
CA GLU A 285 -0.82 15.53 -32.82
C GLU A 285 -2.35 15.63 -32.71
N SER A 286 -2.97 14.84 -31.84
CA SER A 286 -4.42 14.90 -31.56
C SER A 286 -4.84 16.06 -30.63
N GLN A 287 -3.88 16.77 -30.03
CA GLN A 287 -4.14 17.88 -29.09
C GLN A 287 -4.29 19.24 -29.80
N LYS A 288 -4.11 19.30 -31.14
CA LYS A 288 -4.14 20.56 -31.91
C LYS A 288 -5.49 20.91 -32.54
N GLU A 289 -6.50 20.05 -32.46
CA GLU A 289 -7.84 20.35 -32.98
C GLU A 289 -8.76 20.87 -31.87
N GLY A 290 -8.56 22.16 -31.52
CA GLY A 290 -9.55 23.00 -30.83
C GLY A 290 -10.23 23.95 -31.82
N PRO A 291 -11.45 24.46 -31.53
CA PRO A 291 -12.42 24.86 -32.55
C PRO A 291 -11.97 26.06 -33.38
N ASN A 292 -12.02 25.91 -34.71
CA ASN A 292 -12.03 27.03 -35.65
C ASN A 292 -13.31 27.84 -35.40
N ASP A 293 -13.18 28.93 -34.66
CA ASP A 293 -14.17 30.00 -34.67
C ASP A 293 -14.12 30.68 -36.04
N ASP A 294 -15.08 30.31 -36.88
CA ASP A 294 -15.44 31.04 -38.10
C ASP A 294 -15.87 32.46 -37.71
N LYS A 295 -14.96 33.42 -37.89
CA LYS A 295 -15.30 34.83 -38.00
C LYS A 295 -15.00 35.33 -39.40
N THR A 296 -15.77 34.84 -40.36
CA THR A 296 -15.99 35.57 -41.61
C THR A 296 -17.11 36.60 -41.40
N LYS A 297 -16.77 37.83 -41.00
CA LYS A 297 -17.62 39.01 -41.27
C LYS A 297 -16.89 39.98 -42.18
N LYS A 298 -17.30 39.95 -43.45
CA LYS A 298 -17.07 40.98 -44.46
C LYS A 298 -17.46 42.35 -43.90
N LYS A 299 -16.58 43.33 -44.08
CA LYS A 299 -16.93 44.75 -44.11
C LYS A 299 -17.30 45.10 -45.55
N GLU A 300 -18.55 45.45 -45.77
CA GLU A 300 -18.96 46.51 -46.70
C GLU A 300 -19.32 47.73 -45.85
#